data_AF-A0A1M2VYN3-F1
#
_entry.id   AF-A0A1M2VYN3-F1
#
_cell.length_a   1.000
_cell.length_b   1.000
_cell.length_c   1.000
_cell.angle_alpha   90.00
_cell.angle_beta   90.00
_cell.angle_gamma   90.00
#
_symmetry.space_group_name_H-M   'P 1'
#
loop_
_entity.id
_entity.type
_entity.pdbx_description
1 polymer ?
#
loop_
_entity_poly.entity_id
_entity_poly.type
_entity_poly.pdbx_seq_one_letter_code
_entity_poly.pdbx_strand_id
1 'polypeptide(L)'
;MIHSVHDTPFEQKVMWQFNLSGLPPPYETGRCAIIEACIGKAMTDCRHHIKTKVNESLKADARAKDIASLAAQIIGRSRIKPTAALYMRLANICWAITQLPGKFSEDAFWVKFDAILEGQRAKYTEPGHLYTAVKKLYDDDVKKFGEPDLVSYRLSTLTVKRSG
;
A
#
# COMPACT_ATOMS: atom_id res chain seq x y z
N MET A 1 -0.24 -26.45 25.17
CA MET A 1 1.24 -26.56 25.08
C MET A 1 1.64 -25.92 23.78
N ILE A 2 2.27 -24.76 23.86
CA ILE A 2 2.54 -23.86 22.73
C ILE A 2 3.77 -24.41 22.00
N HIS A 3 3.61 -24.84 20.74
CA HIS A 3 4.74 -25.11 19.87
C HIS A 3 5.36 -23.77 19.46
N SER A 4 6.44 -23.42 20.16
CA SER A 4 7.39 -22.39 19.79
C SER A 4 8.11 -22.82 18.52
N VAL A 5 7.82 -22.18 17.39
CA VAL A 5 8.58 -22.34 16.14
C VAL A 5 9.78 -21.39 16.20
N HIS A 6 10.75 -21.75 17.02
CA HIS A 6 12.09 -21.15 17.08
C HIS A 6 13.16 -22.18 16.71
N ASP A 7 12.83 -23.10 15.80
CA ASP A 7 13.83 -23.96 15.18
C ASP A 7 14.33 -23.30 13.91
N THR A 8 15.54 -22.75 13.95
CA THR A 8 16.56 -23.00 12.91
C THR A 8 17.95 -22.47 13.35
N PRO A 9 18.71 -23.22 14.17
CA PRO A 9 20.17 -23.11 14.19
C PRO A 9 20.84 -24.15 13.28
N PHE A 10 20.11 -25.18 12.85
CA PHE A 10 20.69 -26.34 12.16
C PHE A 10 20.71 -26.17 10.63
N GLU A 11 19.63 -25.67 10.02
CA GLU A 11 19.50 -25.58 8.56
C GLU A 11 20.43 -24.52 7.94
N GLN A 12 20.61 -23.37 8.60
CA GLN A 12 21.57 -22.36 8.13
C GLN A 12 23.01 -22.90 8.12
N LYS A 13 23.43 -23.67 9.13
CA LYS A 13 24.81 -24.21 9.18
C LYS A 13 25.13 -25.13 8.00
N VAL A 14 24.15 -25.90 7.50
CA VAL A 14 24.36 -26.82 6.38
C VAL A 14 24.58 -26.06 5.07
N MET A 15 23.83 -24.99 4.79
CA MET A 15 24.02 -24.20 3.56
C MET A 15 25.40 -23.50 3.51
N TRP A 16 25.92 -23.08 4.66
CA TRP A 16 27.25 -22.48 4.78
C TRP A 16 28.39 -23.49 4.55
N GLN A 17 28.18 -24.75 4.94
CA GLN A 17 29.15 -25.83 4.72
C GLN A 17 29.26 -26.24 3.24
N PHE A 18 28.26 -25.91 2.41
CA PHE A 18 28.28 -26.20 0.97
C PHE A 18 29.04 -25.17 0.12
N ASN A 19 29.70 -24.19 0.74
CA ASN A 19 30.56 -23.22 0.06
C ASN A 19 29.86 -22.51 -1.11
N LEU A 20 28.54 -22.28 -0.99
CA LEU A 20 27.77 -21.49 -1.95
C LEU A 20 28.29 -20.05 -1.88
N SER A 21 29.14 -19.68 -2.84
CA SER A 21 29.71 -18.34 -2.96
C SER A 21 28.58 -17.32 -3.15
N GLY A 22 28.38 -16.45 -2.16
CA GLY A 22 27.39 -15.36 -2.25
C GLY A 22 26.50 -15.18 -1.02
N LEU A 23 26.59 -16.04 0.00
CA LEU A 23 25.87 -15.82 1.25
C LEU A 23 26.60 -14.80 2.15
N PRO A 24 25.89 -13.79 2.69
CA PRO A 24 26.48 -12.76 3.54
C PRO A 24 26.95 -13.37 4.87
N PRO A 25 28.21 -13.15 5.31
CA PRO A 25 28.83 -13.78 6.49
C PRO A 25 27.92 -13.87 7.72
N PRO A 26 28.09 -14.85 8.64
CA PRO A 26 27.19 -15.02 9.78
C PRO A 26 27.10 -13.77 10.69
N TYR A 27 28.13 -12.94 10.68
CA TYR A 27 28.19 -11.65 11.37
C TYR A 27 27.42 -10.52 10.68
N GLU A 28 26.97 -10.70 9.43
CA GLU A 28 26.12 -9.77 8.69
C GLU A 28 24.63 -10.02 8.92
N THR A 29 24.24 -11.04 9.69
CA THR A 29 22.84 -11.23 10.14
C THR A 29 22.29 -10.00 10.89
N GLY A 30 23.16 -9.27 11.60
CA GLY A 30 22.81 -7.97 12.18
C GLY A 30 22.45 -6.90 11.15
N ARG A 31 22.98 -6.97 9.93
CA ARG A 31 22.60 -6.08 8.81
C ARG A 31 21.24 -6.45 8.25
N CYS A 32 20.86 -7.72 8.23
CA CYS A 32 19.50 -8.14 7.85
C CYS A 32 18.46 -7.54 8.79
N ALA A 33 18.68 -7.60 10.11
CA ALA A 33 17.76 -7.00 11.10
C ALA A 33 17.63 -5.47 10.92
N ILE A 34 18.72 -4.79 10.57
CA ILE A 34 18.69 -3.34 10.27
C ILE A 34 17.88 -3.07 9.00
N ILE A 35 18.08 -3.86 7.95
CA ILE A 35 17.32 -3.72 6.69
C ILE A 35 15.83 -3.95 6.95
N GLU A 36 15.47 -5.01 7.68
CA GLU A 36 14.09 -5.30 8.07
C GLU A 36 13.47 -4.15 8.87
N ALA A 37 14.19 -3.59 9.84
CA ALA A 37 13.74 -2.44 10.61
C ALA A 37 13.54 -1.19 9.72
N CYS A 38 14.44 -0.92 8.79
CA CYS A 38 14.32 0.19 7.84
C CYS A 38 13.11 0.02 6.90
N ILE A 39 12.90 -1.18 6.37
CA ILE A 39 11.74 -1.50 5.53
C ILE A 39 10.45 -1.37 6.34
N GLY A 40 10.41 -1.94 7.54
CA GLY A 40 9.26 -1.88 8.43
C GLY A 40 8.87 -0.43 8.74
N LYS A 41 9.84 0.41 9.10
CA LYS A 41 9.62 1.84 9.32
C LYS A 41 9.06 2.53 8.07
N ALA A 42 9.68 2.33 6.91
CA ALA A 42 9.23 2.94 5.67
C ALA A 42 7.80 2.52 5.30
N MET A 43 7.45 1.24 5.52
CA MET A 43 6.09 0.73 5.31
C MET A 43 5.08 1.37 6.26
N THR A 44 5.42 1.54 7.54
CA THR A 44 4.59 2.25 8.52
C THR A 44 4.39 3.71 8.11
N ASP A 45 5.45 4.42 7.73
CA ASP A 45 5.37 5.81 7.29
C ASP A 45 4.48 5.95 6.03
N CYS A 46 4.61 5.02 5.07
CA CYS A 46 3.76 4.99 3.88
C CYS A 46 2.29 4.73 4.23
N ARG A 47 2.02 3.77 5.12
CA ARG A 47 0.68 3.45 5.63
C ARG A 47 0.06 4.68 6.30
N HIS A 48 0.82 5.39 7.13
CA HIS A 48 0.38 6.64 7.76
C HIS A 48 -0.02 7.68 6.73
N HIS A 49 0.89 7.96 5.80
CA HIS A 49 0.70 8.95 4.76
C HIS A 49 -0.55 8.66 3.92
N ILE A 50 -0.71 7.42 3.46
CA ILE A 50 -1.88 6.99 2.67
C ILE A 50 -3.17 7.18 3.47
N LYS A 51 -3.23 6.68 4.71
CA LYS A 51 -4.43 6.77 5.54
C LYS A 51 -4.82 8.21 5.83
N THR A 52 -3.84 9.07 6.12
CA THR A 52 -4.07 10.50 6.35
C THR A 52 -4.64 11.18 5.11
N LYS A 53 -4.05 10.95 3.94
CA LYS A 53 -4.54 11.55 2.68
C LYS A 53 -5.93 11.05 2.29
N VAL A 54 -6.23 9.77 2.52
CA VAL A 54 -7.57 9.23 2.29
C VAL A 54 -8.58 9.87 3.26
N ASN A 55 -8.28 9.97 4.55
CA ASN A 55 -9.17 10.64 5.50
C ASN A 55 -9.40 12.12 5.15
N GLU A 56 -8.38 12.82 4.67
CA GLU A 56 -8.51 14.18 4.15
C GLU A 56 -9.43 14.24 2.92
N SER A 57 -9.32 13.28 1.99
CA SER A 57 -10.17 13.21 0.78
C SER A 57 -11.65 12.96 1.08
N LEU A 58 -11.95 12.27 2.18
CA LEU A 58 -13.32 11.92 2.58
C LEU A 58 -14.05 13.06 3.30
N LYS A 59 -13.37 14.16 3.64
CA LYS A 59 -14.01 15.33 4.27
C LYS A 59 -14.90 16.08 3.26
N ALA A 60 -15.96 16.72 3.75
CA ALA A 60 -16.94 17.41 2.90
C ALA A 60 -16.33 18.56 2.07
N ASP A 61 -15.28 19.19 2.58
CA ASP A 61 -14.53 20.32 2.00
C ASP A 61 -13.24 19.89 1.27
N ALA A 62 -13.04 18.59 1.07
CA ALA A 62 -11.80 18.07 0.50
C ALA A 62 -11.50 18.61 -0.90
N ARG A 63 -10.22 18.94 -1.15
CA ARG A 63 -9.72 19.39 -2.46
C ARG A 63 -9.52 18.25 -3.46
N ALA A 64 -9.27 17.02 -2.98
CA ALA A 64 -9.14 15.82 -3.80
C ALA A 64 -10.28 14.85 -3.44
N LYS A 65 -11.43 15.02 -4.08
CA LYS A 65 -12.59 14.14 -3.86
C LYS A 65 -12.59 12.93 -4.79
N ASP A 66 -11.98 13.06 -5.96
CA ASP A 66 -11.83 11.99 -6.95
C ASP A 66 -10.55 11.18 -6.72
N ILE A 67 -10.56 9.94 -7.20
CA ILE A 67 -9.44 9.00 -7.00
C ILE A 67 -8.14 9.43 -7.67
N ALA A 68 -8.19 10.19 -8.77
CA ALA A 68 -7.01 10.70 -9.48
C ALA A 68 -6.29 11.76 -8.65
N SER A 69 -7.04 12.76 -8.17
CA SER A 69 -6.52 13.81 -7.32
C SER A 69 -5.96 13.24 -6.01
N LEU A 70 -6.62 12.25 -5.41
CA LEU A 70 -6.11 11.55 -4.23
C LEU A 70 -4.78 10.84 -4.52
N ALA A 71 -4.72 10.08 -5.62
CA ALA A 71 -3.50 9.40 -6.01
C ALA A 71 -2.34 10.38 -6.26
N ALA A 72 -2.61 11.52 -6.91
CA ALA A 72 -1.61 12.56 -7.11
C ALA A 72 -1.08 13.14 -5.78
N GLN A 73 -1.97 13.35 -4.79
CA GLN A 73 -1.55 13.79 -3.47
C GLN A 73 -0.72 12.73 -2.72
N ILE A 74 -1.04 11.45 -2.87
CA ILE A 74 -0.29 10.35 -2.25
C ILE A 74 1.09 10.18 -2.89
N ILE A 75 1.16 10.15 -4.22
CA ILE A 75 2.39 10.06 -5.02
C ILE A 75 3.28 11.29 -4.80
N GLY A 76 2.67 12.45 -4.54
CA GLY A 76 3.34 13.70 -4.27
C GLY A 76 4.25 14.14 -5.42
N ARG A 77 5.52 14.39 -5.11
CA ARG A 77 6.54 14.83 -6.09
C ARG A 77 7.30 13.67 -6.74
N SER A 78 6.88 12.43 -6.51
CA SER A 78 7.57 11.29 -7.12
C SER A 78 7.33 11.27 -8.63
N ARG A 79 8.27 10.67 -9.37
CA ARG A 79 8.17 10.51 -10.83
C ARG A 79 7.29 9.32 -11.23
N ILE A 80 6.61 8.71 -10.26
CA ILE A 80 5.80 7.52 -10.46
C ILE A 80 4.50 7.94 -11.13
N LYS A 81 4.19 7.34 -12.27
CA LYS A 81 2.90 7.54 -12.91
C LYS A 81 1.84 6.71 -12.18
N PRO A 82 0.69 7.30 -11.82
CA PRO A 82 -0.40 6.52 -11.28
C PRO A 82 -0.86 5.49 -12.32
N THR A 83 -1.26 4.33 -11.82
CA THR A 83 -1.77 3.22 -12.64
C THR A 83 -3.20 2.91 -12.24
N ALA A 84 -3.97 2.27 -13.14
CA ALA A 84 -5.32 1.82 -12.81
C ALA A 84 -5.34 0.91 -11.56
N ALA A 85 -4.31 0.06 -11.40
CA ALA A 85 -4.17 -0.79 -10.22
C ALA A 85 -4.01 0.02 -8.92
N LEU A 86 -3.29 1.15 -8.95
CA LEU A 86 -3.21 2.05 -7.81
C LEU A 86 -4.56 2.66 -7.49
N TYR A 87 -5.29 3.16 -8.48
CA TYR A 87 -6.63 3.73 -8.26
C TYR A 87 -7.60 2.72 -7.65
N MET A 88 -7.60 1.48 -8.13
CA MET A 88 -8.42 0.40 -7.57
C MET A 88 -8.08 0.13 -6.10
N ARG A 89 -6.79 0.06 -5.76
CA ARG A 89 -6.35 -0.13 -4.36
C ARG A 89 -6.78 1.03 -3.47
N LEU A 90 -6.62 2.27 -3.94
CA LEU A 90 -7.05 3.45 -3.20
C LEU A 90 -8.57 3.47 -3.01
N ALA A 91 -9.35 3.11 -4.03
CA ALA A 91 -10.81 3.04 -3.92
C ALA A 91 -11.25 2.02 -2.85
N ASN A 92 -10.56 0.89 -2.76
CA ASN A 92 -10.80 -0.11 -1.72
C ASN A 92 -10.46 0.41 -0.31
N ILE A 93 -9.39 1.19 -0.17
CA ILE A 93 -9.03 1.81 1.11
C ILE A 93 -10.05 2.88 1.51
N CYS A 94 -10.48 3.73 0.57
CA CYS A 94 -11.54 4.71 0.80
C CYS A 94 -12.83 4.03 1.29
N TRP A 95 -13.26 2.98 0.58
CA TRP A 95 -14.40 2.16 0.99
C TRP A 95 -14.20 1.59 2.39
N ALA A 96 -13.06 0.95 2.68
CA ALA A 96 -12.80 0.34 3.99
C ALA A 96 -12.87 1.36 5.14
N ILE A 97 -12.34 2.58 4.94
CA ILE A 97 -12.42 3.65 5.94
C ILE A 97 -13.87 4.08 6.17
N THR A 98 -14.69 4.16 5.12
CA THR A 98 -16.12 4.49 5.27
C THR A 98 -16.95 3.37 5.91
N GLN A 99 -16.58 2.10 5.71
CA GLN A 99 -17.31 0.95 6.25
C GLN A 99 -16.92 0.55 7.68
N LEU A 100 -15.78 1.03 8.17
CA LEU A 100 -15.30 0.73 9.51
C LEU A 100 -15.59 1.92 10.44
N PRO A 101 -16.79 2.00 11.05
CA PRO A 101 -17.13 3.08 11.97
C PRO A 101 -16.31 2.92 13.26
N GLY A 102 -15.24 3.68 13.40
CA GLY A 102 -14.46 3.69 14.62
C GLY A 102 -13.18 4.51 14.52
N LYS A 103 -12.81 5.15 15.64
CA LYS A 103 -11.45 5.68 15.85
C LYS A 103 -10.51 4.50 16.11
N PHE A 104 -10.19 3.74 15.07
CA PHE A 104 -9.13 2.74 15.17
C PHE A 104 -7.81 3.46 15.35
N SER A 105 -6.94 2.91 16.20
CA SER A 105 -5.51 3.23 16.10
C SER A 105 -5.03 2.92 14.69
N GLU A 106 -3.92 3.51 14.31
CA GLU A 106 -3.42 3.38 12.96
C GLU A 106 -3.17 1.92 12.55
N ASP A 107 -2.45 1.19 13.39
CA ASP A 107 -2.13 -0.21 13.15
C ASP A 107 -3.36 -1.11 13.16
N ALA A 108 -4.32 -0.83 14.06
CA ALA A 108 -5.56 -1.61 14.13
C ALA A 108 -6.41 -1.49 12.86
N PHE A 109 -6.36 -0.36 12.16
CA PHE A 109 -7.02 -0.23 10.87
C PHE A 109 -6.41 -1.17 9.83
N TRP A 110 -5.08 -1.19 9.70
CA TRP A 110 -4.40 -2.01 8.69
C TRP A 110 -4.58 -3.50 8.95
N VAL A 111 -4.51 -3.94 10.21
CA VAL A 111 -4.81 -5.33 10.58
C VAL A 111 -6.24 -5.74 10.16
N LYS A 112 -7.22 -4.85 10.38
CA LYS A 112 -8.61 -5.12 9.94
C LYS A 112 -8.75 -5.09 8.43
N PHE A 113 -8.10 -4.15 7.76
CA PHE A 113 -8.11 -4.06 6.30
C PHE A 113 -7.52 -5.34 5.68
N ASP A 114 -6.39 -5.82 6.19
CA ASP A 114 -5.76 -7.07 5.77
C ASP A 114 -6.70 -8.27 6.00
N ALA A 115 -7.39 -8.32 7.15
CA ALA A 115 -8.39 -9.36 7.43
C ALA A 115 -9.58 -9.31 6.45
N ILE A 116 -10.03 -8.12 6.04
CA ILE A 116 -11.08 -7.96 5.03
C ILE A 116 -10.60 -8.50 3.68
N LEU A 117 -9.36 -8.18 3.27
CA LEU A 117 -8.79 -8.66 2.01
C LEU A 117 -8.63 -10.19 2.02
N GLU A 118 -8.19 -10.77 3.13
CA GLU A 118 -8.11 -12.23 3.28
C GLU A 118 -9.49 -12.88 3.21
N GLY A 119 -10.50 -12.28 3.85
CA GLY A 119 -11.89 -12.72 3.76
C GLY A 119 -12.44 -12.64 2.32
N GLN A 120 -12.11 -11.59 1.57
CA GLN A 120 -12.46 -11.48 0.16
C GLN A 120 -11.76 -12.55 -0.68
N ARG A 121 -10.48 -12.80 -0.43
CA ARG A 121 -9.70 -13.85 -1.11
C ARG A 121 -10.30 -15.24 -0.87
N ALA A 122 -10.72 -15.54 0.36
CA ALA A 122 -11.38 -16.79 0.70
C ALA A 122 -12.77 -16.91 0.07
N LYS A 123 -13.50 -15.79 -0.06
CA LYS A 123 -14.85 -15.75 -0.64
C LYS A 123 -14.86 -15.88 -2.16
N TYR A 124 -13.91 -15.25 -2.85
CA TYR A 124 -13.85 -15.23 -4.31
C TYR A 124 -12.83 -16.25 -4.81
N THR A 125 -13.26 -17.50 -4.94
CA THR A 125 -12.43 -18.63 -5.40
C THR A 125 -12.29 -18.71 -6.92
N GLU A 126 -13.23 -18.13 -7.66
CA GLU A 126 -13.21 -18.15 -9.12
C GLU A 126 -12.24 -17.10 -9.71
N PRO A 127 -11.49 -17.45 -10.78
CA PRO A 127 -10.60 -16.53 -11.45
C PRO A 127 -11.33 -15.25 -11.90
N GLY A 128 -10.80 -14.09 -11.49
CA GLY A 128 -11.32 -12.78 -11.92
C GLY A 128 -12.45 -12.21 -11.05
N HIS A 129 -13.13 -13.00 -10.22
CA HIS A 129 -14.18 -12.47 -9.35
C HIS A 129 -13.66 -11.48 -8.29
N LEU A 130 -12.50 -11.77 -7.70
CA LEU A 130 -11.83 -10.83 -6.80
C LEU A 130 -11.51 -9.52 -7.52
N TYR A 131 -10.98 -9.60 -8.74
CA TYR A 131 -10.68 -8.41 -9.54
C TYR A 131 -11.93 -7.60 -9.84
N THR A 132 -13.02 -8.25 -10.26
CA THR A 132 -14.30 -7.57 -10.52
C THR A 132 -14.85 -6.88 -9.27
N ALA A 133 -14.77 -7.53 -8.10
CA ALA A 133 -15.21 -6.94 -6.84
C ALA A 133 -14.39 -5.69 -6.48
N VAL A 134 -13.06 -5.78 -6.59
CA VAL A 134 -12.14 -4.67 -6.32
C VAL A 134 -12.31 -3.54 -7.33
N LYS A 135 -12.50 -3.86 -8.62
CA LYS A 135 -12.70 -2.90 -9.71
C LYS A 135 -14.02 -2.16 -9.58
N LYS A 136 -15.08 -2.80 -9.10
CA LYS A 136 -16.41 -2.17 -8.94
C LYS A 136 -16.34 -0.87 -8.14
N LEU A 137 -15.57 -0.85 -7.04
CA LEU A 137 -15.41 0.35 -6.21
C LEU A 137 -14.74 1.51 -6.96
N TYR A 138 -13.79 1.20 -7.84
CA TYR A 138 -13.19 2.18 -8.73
C TYR A 138 -14.17 2.65 -9.80
N ASP A 139 -14.92 1.75 -10.43
CA ASP A 139 -15.91 2.10 -11.46
C ASP A 139 -17.02 2.99 -10.89
N ASP A 140 -17.42 2.78 -9.64
CA ASP A 140 -18.40 3.63 -8.96
C ASP A 140 -17.86 5.03 -8.66
N ASP A 141 -16.55 5.16 -8.37
CA ASP A 141 -15.88 6.47 -8.26
C ASP A 141 -15.82 7.17 -9.63
N VAL A 142 -15.46 6.45 -10.69
CA VAL A 142 -15.42 6.94 -12.07
C VAL A 142 -16.80 7.43 -12.52
N LYS A 143 -17.88 6.69 -12.21
CA LYS A 143 -19.25 7.13 -12.53
C LYS A 143 -19.61 8.44 -11.83
N LYS A 144 -19.08 8.66 -10.62
CA LYS A 144 -19.41 9.81 -9.79
C LYS A 144 -18.61 11.05 -10.17
N PHE A 145 -17.32 10.90 -10.50
CA PHE A 145 -16.39 12.01 -10.68
C PHE A 145 -15.81 12.12 -12.10
N GLY A 146 -16.07 11.15 -12.97
CA GLY A 146 -15.50 11.06 -14.32
C GLY A 146 -14.25 10.18 -14.38
N GLU A 147 -13.81 9.88 -15.60
CA GLU A 147 -12.60 9.08 -15.80
C GLU A 147 -11.35 9.87 -15.40
N PRO A 148 -10.48 9.30 -14.54
CA PRO A 148 -9.21 9.91 -14.23
C PRO A 148 -8.32 9.89 -15.47
N ASP A 149 -7.85 11.06 -15.87
CA ASP A 149 -6.96 11.17 -17.01
C ASP A 149 -5.59 10.52 -16.69
N LEU A 150 -5.42 9.30 -17.19
CA LEU A 150 -4.18 8.53 -17.05
C LEU A 150 -3.01 9.15 -17.85
N VAL A 151 -3.28 10.10 -18.74
CA VAL A 151 -2.33 10.68 -19.69
C VAL A 151 -1.98 12.14 -19.37
N SER A 152 -2.92 12.97 -18.89
CA SER A 152 -2.70 14.42 -18.66
C SER A 152 -2.07 14.81 -17.32
N TYR A 153 -1.83 13.87 -16.39
CA TYR A 153 -1.00 14.17 -15.22
C TYR A 153 0.50 14.37 -15.56
N ARG A 154 0.84 14.55 -16.84
CA ARG A 154 2.10 15.15 -17.29
C ARG A 154 2.06 16.67 -17.08
N LEU A 155 2.93 17.15 -16.19
CA LEU A 155 3.67 18.42 -16.32
C LEU A 155 2.98 19.75 -15.95
N SER A 156 2.05 19.81 -14.99
CA SER A 156 1.58 21.12 -14.47
C SER A 156 2.40 21.68 -13.29
N THR A 157 3.49 21.03 -12.84
CA THR A 157 4.32 21.51 -11.72
C THR A 157 5.75 21.94 -12.08
N LEU A 158 6.11 22.05 -13.37
CA LEU A 158 7.44 22.51 -13.79
C LEU A 158 7.55 24.00 -14.18
N THR A 159 6.48 24.78 -14.14
CA THR A 159 6.56 26.24 -14.31
C THR A 159 6.72 26.96 -12.97
N VAL A 160 7.80 26.64 -12.24
CA VAL A 160 8.39 27.65 -11.34
C VAL A 160 9.17 28.61 -12.23
N LYS A 161 8.59 29.78 -12.48
CA LYS A 161 9.27 30.92 -13.12
C LYS A 161 10.58 31.16 -12.37
N ARG A 162 11.71 30.96 -13.07
CA ARG A 162 12.95 31.66 -12.74
C ARG A 162 12.74 33.13 -13.09
N SER A 163 12.53 33.93 -12.07
CA SER A 163 12.65 35.40 -12.07
C SER A 163 13.26 35.69 -10.70
N GLY A 164 14.37 36.38 -10.54
CA GLY A 164 15.26 37.15 -11.40
C GLY A 164 16.22 37.81 -10.42
#